data_AF-A0A355U770-F1
#
_entry.id   AF-A0A355U770-F1
#
_cell.length_a   1.000
_cell.length_b   1.000
_cell.length_c   1.000
_cell.angle_alpha   90.00
_cell.angle_beta   90.00
_cell.angle_gamma   90.00
#
_symmetry.space_group_name_H-M   'P 1'
#
loop_
_entity.id
_entity.type
_entity.pdbx_description
1 polymer ?
#
loop_
_entity_poly.entity_id
_entity_poly.type
_entity_poly.pdbx_seq_one_letter_code
_entity_poly.pdbx_strand_id
1 'polypeptide(L)'
;MKKRIILFFATSIMMVSCNDYLHDHSVTDNVVSAVLERPDVLTTKGLDYSDRKLSFVWESGDQVMVYGSSTSFIFKVGEGGSDVTKLESPDFTLNNNVTYYTFSPVAGTLSEAPKTAINVSFDGQRQIANADTKHLRLNLYACATATVENNAVNFKFKNQVSWVRYSHTFGEAVAGAKTVTLSVSDGKPFVLVGTLDATNAVSEKGLTTSITATKYSSEITLDLGDESTNGIDIEKEGVLNAFFTIHPVDLTGKTVKFTVKSANGEILASNEFIGSAINRNAFVQFTDESAEPGEKTVATINDVAYTSIKDAIDNVPEGGTIKLVSDVDDEAIFVAKGEKNFTFDLDGHTFTATEPLAGSTGTKNQALHLEAGNTITIKNGTIKAIDGIKIWSIIQNYANLTLDDVIIDAANLNYNGIACYAISNNCGNVLLKGNTSIINVPEGAIAMDVCKFASYEKPTVTVSTIGTINGTIELSGGDLVLGADLKITKPIIGNYEGISDINLDGHTLTAPKIAILNDGKATLTIHD
;
A
#
# COMPACT_ATOMS: atom_id res chain seq x y z
N MET A 1 16.86 31.64 74.96
CA MET A 1 16.35 32.95 75.42
C MET A 1 17.20 34.06 74.77
N LYS A 2 16.59 34.84 73.87
CA LYS A 2 16.95 36.20 73.37
C LYS A 2 18.40 36.56 72.92
N LYS A 3 18.48 36.89 71.62
CA LYS A 3 19.07 38.11 70.98
C LYS A 3 20.59 38.36 71.03
N ARG A 4 21.17 38.55 69.84
CA ARG A 4 22.08 39.64 69.37
C ARG A 4 22.53 39.28 67.93
N ILE A 5 21.97 39.85 66.87
CA ILE A 5 22.35 41.12 66.21
C ILE A 5 23.85 41.39 66.25
N ILE A 6 24.57 41.14 65.14
CA ILE A 6 25.51 42.11 64.54
C ILE A 6 25.37 42.04 63.02
N LEU A 7 25.23 43.23 62.47
CA LEU A 7 24.95 43.67 61.12
C LEU A 7 26.28 44.22 60.56
N PHE A 8 26.69 43.80 59.37
CA PHE A 8 27.60 44.62 58.55
C PHE A 8 26.87 44.99 57.27
N PHE A 9 26.57 46.28 57.17
CA PHE A 9 26.07 46.94 55.97
C PHE A 9 27.22 47.11 54.97
N ALA A 10 26.98 46.70 53.73
CA ALA A 10 27.52 47.36 52.55
C ALA A 10 26.44 47.36 51.45
N THR A 11 25.62 48.41 51.46
CA THR A 11 24.98 49.02 50.27
C THR A 11 26.03 49.19 49.16
N SER A 12 25.81 49.08 47.86
CA SER A 12 24.63 48.93 46.99
C SER A 12 25.19 48.78 45.57
N ILE A 13 24.59 47.96 44.70
CA ILE A 13 23.91 48.41 43.48
C ILE A 13 23.05 47.24 42.97
N MET A 14 21.78 47.54 42.71
CA MET A 14 20.77 46.63 42.21
C MET A 14 21.10 46.15 40.80
N MET A 15 20.88 44.86 40.52
CA MET A 15 20.07 44.47 39.38
C MET A 15 19.13 43.34 39.79
N VAL A 16 17.87 43.56 39.44
CA VAL A 16 16.71 42.73 39.74
C VAL A 16 16.80 41.43 38.96
N SER A 17 16.78 40.30 39.66
CA SER A 17 16.14 39.09 39.15
C SER A 17 15.32 38.51 40.31
N CYS A 18 14.04 38.88 40.37
CA CYS A 18 13.09 38.17 41.22
C CYS A 18 12.98 36.74 40.68
N ASN A 19 13.43 35.80 41.50
CA ASN A 19 12.82 34.50 41.57
C ASN A 19 11.47 34.63 42.33
N ASP A 20 10.65 33.60 42.22
CA ASP A 20 9.39 33.34 42.92
C ASP A 20 8.13 33.87 42.20
N TYR A 21 7.01 33.15 42.05
CA TYR A 21 6.45 32.00 42.76
C TYR A 21 5.68 31.10 41.78
N LEU A 22 5.75 29.78 41.99
CA LEU A 22 4.68 28.85 41.61
C LEU A 22 3.42 29.27 42.36
N HIS A 23 2.39 29.70 41.62
CA HIS A 23 1.04 29.82 42.15
C HIS A 23 0.21 28.64 41.63
N ASP A 24 -0.15 27.77 42.56
CA ASP A 24 -1.25 26.82 42.41
C ASP A 24 -2.56 27.62 42.43
N HIS A 25 -3.31 27.59 41.32
CA HIS A 25 -4.67 28.10 41.27
C HIS A 25 -5.58 27.14 40.50
N SER A 26 -6.71 26.89 41.14
CA SER A 26 -7.80 26.01 40.73
C SER A 26 -8.44 26.39 39.40
N VAL A 27 -8.74 25.33 38.65
CA VAL A 27 -9.50 25.26 37.38
C VAL A 27 -10.65 26.26 37.30
N THR A 28 -10.63 27.06 36.23
CA THR A 28 -11.81 27.70 35.65
C THR A 28 -11.85 27.42 34.15
N ASP A 29 -13.02 26.99 33.68
CA ASP A 29 -13.34 26.65 32.29
C ASP A 29 -12.85 27.70 31.29
N ASN A 30 -11.77 27.38 30.58
CA ASN A 30 -11.38 27.90 29.25
C ASN A 30 -10.09 27.18 28.82
N VAL A 31 -10.19 25.88 28.53
CA VAL A 31 -9.07 25.15 27.91
C VAL A 31 -9.00 25.53 26.44
N VAL A 32 -7.98 26.31 26.08
CA VAL A 32 -7.59 26.54 24.68
C VAL A 32 -6.84 25.31 24.19
N SER A 33 -7.26 24.74 23.06
CA SER A 33 -6.69 23.51 22.53
C SER A 33 -6.35 23.59 21.06
N ALA A 34 -5.23 22.98 20.62
CA ALA A 34 -4.94 22.73 19.21
C ALA A 34 -5.31 21.28 18.85
N VAL A 35 -6.02 21.08 17.73
CA VAL A 35 -6.41 19.75 17.24
C VAL A 35 -5.63 19.48 15.94
N LEU A 36 -4.74 18.50 15.92
CA LEU A 36 -3.91 18.22 14.74
C LEU A 36 -4.61 17.24 13.79
N GLU A 37 -5.29 17.73 12.75
CA GLU A 37 -5.99 16.86 11.78
C GLU A 37 -5.22 16.65 10.46
N ARG A 38 -5.40 15.47 9.86
CA ARG A 38 -4.80 15.04 8.58
C ARG A 38 -5.57 15.56 7.34
N PRO A 39 -4.95 15.59 6.14
CA PRO A 39 -5.65 15.49 4.85
C PRO A 39 -5.38 14.16 4.09
N ASP A 40 -6.26 13.85 3.14
CA ASP A 40 -6.57 12.52 2.56
C ASP A 40 -5.49 11.71 1.80
N VAL A 41 -4.20 12.02 1.88
CA VAL A 41 -3.20 11.17 1.19
C VAL A 41 -1.92 11.06 2.03
N LEU A 42 -1.57 9.82 2.38
CA LEU A 42 -0.55 9.35 3.35
C LEU A 42 0.60 10.32 3.71
N THR A 43 0.77 10.64 5.02
CA THR A 43 1.94 11.32 5.63
C THR A 43 2.09 11.11 7.17
N THR A 44 3.26 10.58 7.64
CA THR A 44 4.17 10.90 8.81
C THR A 44 3.66 11.24 10.22
N LYS A 45 4.19 10.83 11.42
CA LYS A 45 5.47 10.38 12.08
C LYS A 45 5.53 9.44 13.34
N GLY A 46 6.31 8.38 13.31
CA GLY A 46 6.47 7.42 14.41
C GLY A 46 6.19 6.10 13.76
N LEU A 47 7.26 5.58 13.16
CA LEU A 47 7.15 4.68 12.05
C LEU A 47 7.19 3.28 12.63
N ASP A 48 6.07 2.57 12.54
CA ASP A 48 6.05 1.13 12.74
C ASP A 48 6.18 0.45 11.38
N TYR A 49 6.95 -0.63 11.33
CA TYR A 49 7.14 -1.44 10.14
C TYR A 49 6.47 -2.79 10.36
N SER A 50 5.23 -2.91 9.90
CA SER A 50 4.43 -4.13 9.92
C SER A 50 3.82 -4.38 8.54
N ASP A 51 3.61 -5.64 8.17
CA ASP A 51 3.03 -6.04 6.87
C ASP A 51 3.68 -5.37 5.64
N ARG A 52 5.02 -5.20 5.69
CA ARG A 52 5.83 -4.54 4.65
C ARG A 52 5.49 -3.05 4.42
N LYS A 53 4.76 -2.42 5.33
CA LYS A 53 4.32 -1.04 5.25
C LYS A 53 4.88 -0.22 6.41
N LEU A 54 5.23 1.02 6.10
CA LEU A 54 5.63 1.99 7.11
C LEU A 54 4.40 2.83 7.50
N SER A 55 3.97 2.76 8.76
CA SER A 55 2.80 3.49 9.27
C SER A 55 3.18 4.48 10.36
N PHE A 56 2.53 5.63 10.37
CA PHE A 56 2.71 6.67 11.40
C PHE A 56 1.79 6.43 12.60
N VAL A 57 2.37 6.52 13.81
CA VAL A 57 1.67 6.82 15.07
C VAL A 57 2.41 7.89 15.90
N TRP A 58 1.73 8.90 16.46
CA TRP A 58 2.35 9.83 17.43
C TRP A 58 2.75 9.09 18.71
N GLU A 59 3.92 9.36 19.26
CA GLU A 59 4.34 8.80 20.54
C GLU A 59 4.20 9.81 21.68
N SER A 60 3.91 9.30 22.88
CA SER A 60 3.96 10.12 24.09
C SER A 60 5.35 10.72 24.24
N GLY A 61 5.41 12.04 24.49
CA GLY A 61 6.64 12.79 24.62
C GLY A 61 7.18 13.39 23.32
N ASP A 62 6.61 13.07 22.15
CA ASP A 62 6.96 13.74 20.90
C ASP A 62 6.75 15.25 21.03
N GLN A 63 7.63 16.03 20.41
CA GLN A 63 7.65 17.48 20.54
C GLN A 63 7.37 18.17 19.22
N VAL A 64 6.57 19.23 19.28
CA VAL A 64 6.32 20.13 18.15
C VAL A 64 6.59 21.57 18.59
N MET A 65 7.23 22.34 17.73
CA MET A 65 7.39 23.78 17.93
C MET A 65 6.26 24.49 17.20
N VAL A 66 5.63 25.45 17.86
CA VAL A 66 4.61 26.33 17.28
C VAL A 66 5.08 27.77 17.37
N TYR A 67 5.08 28.45 16.24
CA TYR A 67 5.43 29.87 16.11
C TYR A 67 4.18 30.70 15.85
N GLY A 68 3.96 31.72 16.68
CA GLY A 68 3.03 32.81 16.43
C GLY A 68 3.71 34.05 15.82
N SER A 69 3.09 35.21 16.02
CA SER A 69 3.60 36.50 15.51
C SER A 69 4.89 36.94 16.18
N SER A 70 5.01 36.79 17.50
CA SER A 70 6.15 37.25 18.30
C SER A 70 6.61 36.24 19.37
N THR A 71 5.94 35.09 19.48
CA THR A 71 6.23 34.05 20.47
C THR A 71 6.37 32.68 19.79
N SER A 72 7.13 31.79 20.41
CA SER A 72 7.24 30.38 20.04
C SER A 72 7.08 29.51 21.28
N PHE A 73 6.46 28.35 21.12
CA PHE A 73 6.19 27.44 22.23
C PHE A 73 6.38 25.98 21.80
N ILE A 74 6.96 25.17 22.68
CA ILE A 74 7.10 23.73 22.47
C ILE A 74 5.93 23.03 23.14
N PHE A 75 5.18 22.28 22.35
CA PHE A 75 4.16 21.39 22.85
C PHE A 75 4.71 19.97 22.89
N LYS A 76 4.25 19.21 23.90
CA LYS A 76 4.56 17.79 24.04
C LYS A 76 3.28 16.99 23.85
N VAL A 77 3.38 15.91 23.09
CA VAL A 77 2.32 14.91 22.97
C VAL A 77 2.14 14.23 24.32
N GLY A 78 0.96 14.32 24.90
CA GLY A 78 0.64 13.69 26.18
C GLY A 78 0.43 12.18 26.02
N GLU A 79 -0.63 11.80 25.31
CA GLU A 79 -0.94 10.42 24.94
C GLU A 79 -0.65 10.19 23.46
N GLY A 80 0.11 9.14 23.17
CA GLY A 80 0.39 8.67 21.81
C GLY A 80 -0.56 7.55 21.39
N GLY A 81 -0.29 6.90 20.26
CA GLY A 81 -1.06 5.75 19.79
C GLY A 81 -2.05 6.05 18.64
N SER A 82 -2.14 7.31 18.20
CA SER A 82 -2.96 7.74 17.07
C SER A 82 -2.18 8.58 16.07
N ASP A 83 -2.65 8.67 14.83
CA ASP A 83 -2.16 9.59 13.80
C ASP A 83 -2.66 11.04 13.99
N VAL A 84 -3.57 11.25 14.95
CA VAL A 84 -4.08 12.55 15.41
C VAL A 84 -3.80 12.70 16.90
N THR A 85 -3.37 13.88 17.33
CA THR A 85 -3.19 14.17 18.76
C THR A 85 -3.58 15.60 19.09
N LYS A 86 -4.05 15.80 20.32
CA LYS A 86 -4.47 17.09 20.86
C LYS A 86 -3.35 17.63 21.74
N LEU A 87 -2.98 18.88 21.49
CA LEU A 87 -1.94 19.56 22.26
C LEU A 87 -2.57 20.69 23.07
N GLU A 88 -2.35 20.66 24.37
CA GLU A 88 -2.84 21.65 25.32
C GLU A 88 -1.65 22.25 26.07
N SER A 89 -1.67 23.58 26.23
CA SER A 89 -0.71 24.28 27.07
C SER A 89 -1.43 25.44 27.76
N PRO A 90 -1.44 25.49 29.11
CA PRO A 90 -2.06 26.59 29.84
C PRO A 90 -1.33 27.92 29.64
N ASP A 91 -0.05 27.87 29.26
CA ASP A 91 0.82 29.03 29.10
C ASP A 91 0.81 29.61 27.68
N PHE A 92 0.06 28.99 26.77
CA PHE A 92 -0.03 29.42 25.37
C PHE A 92 -1.40 30.04 25.06
N THR A 93 -1.40 31.30 24.64
CA THR A 93 -2.63 32.00 24.23
C THR A 93 -2.72 32.07 22.71
N LEU A 94 -3.86 31.60 22.16
CA LEU A 94 -4.19 31.77 20.76
C LEU A 94 -4.68 33.19 20.48
N ASN A 95 -4.18 33.78 19.40
CA ASN A 95 -4.58 35.10 18.92
C ASN A 95 -5.34 34.95 17.60
N ASN A 96 -6.55 35.49 17.56
CA ASN A 96 -7.32 35.58 16.32
C ASN A 96 -6.55 36.42 15.28
N ASN A 97 -6.70 36.08 14.00
CA ASN A 97 -6.01 36.73 12.87
C ASN A 97 -4.48 36.58 12.86
N VAL A 98 -3.94 35.57 13.56
CA VAL A 98 -2.53 35.18 13.47
C VAL A 98 -2.40 33.91 12.63
N THR A 99 -1.46 33.93 11.68
CA THR A 99 -0.98 32.72 11.02
C THR A 99 0.08 32.08 11.90
N TYR A 100 -0.16 30.82 12.25
CA TYR A 100 0.76 30.01 13.01
C TYR A 100 1.53 29.06 12.10
N TYR A 101 2.77 28.77 12.49
CA TYR A 101 3.66 27.86 11.79
C TYR A 101 4.15 26.80 12.75
N THR A 102 4.38 25.60 12.27
CA THR A 102 4.90 24.53 13.11
C THR A 102 5.93 23.67 12.38
N PHE A 103 6.83 23.08 13.16
CA PHE A 103 7.67 21.99 12.69
C PHE A 103 7.87 20.92 13.75
N SER A 104 8.32 19.78 13.26
CA SER A 104 8.75 18.62 14.05
C SER A 104 9.78 17.82 13.23
N PRO A 105 10.60 16.95 13.85
CA PRO A 105 10.78 16.81 15.30
C PRO A 105 11.48 18.03 15.91
N VAL A 106 11.28 18.26 17.21
CA VAL A 106 12.09 19.20 17.99
C VAL A 106 13.10 18.38 18.78
N ALA A 107 14.39 18.58 18.52
CA ALA A 107 15.49 17.89 19.20
C ALA A 107 16.67 18.84 19.43
N GLY A 108 17.36 18.70 20.57
CA GLY A 108 18.58 19.47 20.88
C GLY A 108 18.38 20.99 20.77
N THR A 109 19.26 21.67 20.00
CA THR A 109 19.27 23.13 19.81
C THR A 109 18.15 23.66 18.91
N LEU A 110 17.29 22.79 18.34
CA LEU A 110 16.18 23.20 17.47
C LEU A 110 15.07 23.95 18.23
N SER A 111 15.09 23.93 19.56
CA SER A 111 14.17 24.68 20.42
C SER A 111 14.29 26.21 20.29
N GLU A 112 15.39 26.72 19.72
CA GLU A 112 15.65 28.16 19.56
C GLU A 112 15.73 28.59 18.09
N ALA A 113 15.43 27.69 17.15
CA ALA A 113 15.57 27.98 15.74
C ALA A 113 14.54 29.02 15.25
N PRO A 114 14.92 29.96 14.38
CA PRO A 114 13.96 30.83 13.70
C PRO A 114 13.11 30.00 12.74
N LYS A 115 11.81 30.32 12.64
CA LYS A 115 10.83 29.58 11.81
C LYS A 115 11.18 29.46 10.32
N THR A 116 12.07 30.32 9.81
CA THR A 116 12.52 30.33 8.41
C THR A 116 13.85 29.62 8.17
N ALA A 117 14.56 29.20 9.23
CA ALA A 117 15.86 28.55 9.12
C ALA A 117 16.10 27.57 10.28
N ILE A 118 15.34 26.49 10.29
CA ILE A 118 15.48 25.39 11.24
C ILE A 118 16.54 24.43 10.72
N ASN A 119 17.63 24.25 11.48
CA ASN A 119 18.70 23.35 11.06
C ASN A 119 18.19 21.90 10.92
N VAL A 120 18.55 21.24 9.83
CA VAL A 120 18.24 19.84 9.60
C VAL A 120 19.51 19.06 9.26
N SER A 121 19.63 17.85 9.79
CA SER A 121 20.69 16.90 9.46
C SER A 121 20.08 15.58 8.99
N PHE A 122 20.67 14.97 7.98
CA PHE A 122 20.46 13.59 7.56
C PHE A 122 21.69 12.71 7.89
N ASP A 123 22.74 13.31 8.46
CA ASP A 123 23.94 12.63 8.92
C ASP A 123 23.74 12.02 10.32
N GLY A 124 24.53 10.99 10.65
CA GLY A 124 24.54 10.36 11.97
C GLY A 124 23.30 9.54 12.32
N GLN A 125 22.58 9.01 11.33
CA GLN A 125 21.44 8.13 11.57
C GLN A 125 21.90 6.79 12.16
N ARG A 126 21.21 6.30 13.20
CA ARG A 126 21.54 5.04 13.85
C ARG A 126 20.29 4.21 14.11
N GLN A 127 20.26 3.00 13.55
CA GLN A 127 19.23 1.99 13.78
C GLN A 127 19.73 0.98 14.82
N ILE A 128 18.99 0.79 15.92
CA ILE A 128 19.51 0.03 17.08
C ILE A 128 19.32 -1.48 16.92
N ALA A 129 18.26 -1.93 16.26
CA ALA A 129 17.98 -3.35 16.03
C ALA A 129 17.56 -3.62 14.58
N ASN A 130 17.58 -4.88 14.15
CA ASN A 130 17.14 -5.24 12.81
C ASN A 130 15.65 -4.87 12.64
N ALA A 131 15.32 -4.25 11.52
CA ALA A 131 14.00 -3.71 11.21
C ALA A 131 13.48 -2.61 12.18
N ASP A 132 14.28 -2.12 13.13
CA ASP A 132 13.90 -0.98 13.97
C ASP A 132 13.82 0.31 13.14
N THR A 133 12.80 1.11 13.43
CA THR A 133 12.47 2.34 12.69
C THR A 133 12.38 3.56 13.61
N LYS A 134 12.62 3.37 14.91
CA LYS A 134 12.52 4.44 15.91
C LYS A 134 13.43 5.62 15.62
N HIS A 135 14.59 5.41 15.00
CA HIS A 135 15.53 6.48 14.66
C HIS A 135 15.01 7.42 13.58
N LEU A 136 14.18 6.91 12.66
CA LEU A 136 13.66 7.71 11.56
C LEU A 136 12.89 8.94 12.05
N ARG A 137 12.24 8.84 13.23
CA ARG A 137 11.51 9.97 13.84
C ARG A 137 12.39 11.20 14.12
N LEU A 138 13.69 11.00 14.34
CA LEU A 138 14.64 12.07 14.66
C LEU A 138 15.00 12.93 13.44
N ASN A 139 14.88 12.36 12.24
CA ASN A 139 15.19 13.04 10.97
C ASN A 139 13.93 13.25 10.12
N LEU A 140 12.76 12.99 10.70
CA LEU A 140 11.48 13.05 10.02
C LEU A 140 10.95 14.49 9.94
N TYR A 141 11.63 15.35 9.19
CA TYR A 141 11.27 16.76 9.13
C TYR A 141 9.92 16.98 8.43
N ALA A 142 9.01 17.66 9.12
CA ALA A 142 7.72 18.07 8.59
C ALA A 142 7.33 19.43 9.18
N CYS A 143 6.60 20.21 8.40
CA CYS A 143 6.11 21.52 8.80
C CYS A 143 4.68 21.77 8.32
N ALA A 144 4.01 22.73 8.93
CA ALA A 144 2.67 23.16 8.54
C ALA A 144 2.42 24.62 8.89
N THR A 145 1.41 25.17 8.23
CA THR A 145 0.89 26.52 8.45
C THR A 145 -0.62 26.40 8.69
N ALA A 146 -1.14 27.14 9.66
CA ALA A 146 -2.57 27.15 9.99
C ALA A 146 -3.00 28.48 10.62
N THR A 147 -4.30 28.74 10.62
CA THR A 147 -4.92 29.90 11.27
C THR A 147 -5.87 29.44 12.38
N VAL A 148 -6.25 30.35 13.27
CA VAL A 148 -7.20 30.05 14.34
C VAL A 148 -8.62 29.90 13.79
N GLU A 149 -9.26 28.79 14.13
CA GLU A 149 -10.66 28.49 13.86
C GLU A 149 -11.29 27.90 15.13
N ASN A 150 -12.44 28.42 15.56
CA ASN A 150 -13.17 27.94 16.75
C ASN A 150 -12.32 27.76 18.02
N ASN A 151 -11.45 28.75 18.32
CA ASN A 151 -10.49 28.70 19.44
C ASN A 151 -9.48 27.55 19.39
N ALA A 152 -9.22 27.01 18.20
CA ALA A 152 -8.22 25.99 17.94
C ALA A 152 -7.37 26.34 16.72
N VAL A 153 -6.22 25.68 16.58
CA VAL A 153 -5.40 25.71 15.36
C VAL A 153 -5.20 24.27 14.90
N ASN A 154 -5.49 24.01 13.63
CA ASN A 154 -5.41 22.68 13.05
C ASN A 154 -4.23 22.56 12.08
N PHE A 155 -3.10 22.02 12.55
CA PHE A 155 -1.93 21.86 11.69
C PHE A 155 -1.96 20.56 10.89
N LYS A 156 -2.00 20.71 9.56
CA LYS A 156 -1.88 19.60 8.62
C LYS A 156 -0.42 19.42 8.20
N PHE A 157 0.37 18.69 8.98
CA PHE A 157 1.80 18.48 8.73
C PHE A 157 2.09 17.98 7.31
N LYS A 158 3.07 18.61 6.67
CA LYS A 158 3.59 18.24 5.36
C LYS A 158 4.98 17.70 5.50
N ASN A 159 5.14 16.41 5.22
CA ASN A 159 6.43 15.74 5.15
C ASN A 159 7.39 16.47 4.20
N GLN A 160 8.64 16.68 4.61
CA GLN A 160 9.67 17.34 3.80
C GLN A 160 10.80 16.39 3.39
N VAL A 161 10.72 15.11 3.75
CA VAL A 161 11.77 14.10 3.53
C VAL A 161 11.26 12.89 2.77
N SER A 162 12.16 12.01 2.35
CA SER A 162 11.85 10.69 1.79
C SER A 162 12.49 9.58 2.64
N TRP A 163 12.04 8.34 2.50
CA TRP A 163 12.68 7.18 3.13
C TRP A 163 13.18 6.19 2.10
N VAL A 164 14.23 5.47 2.46
CA VAL A 164 14.76 4.34 1.70
C VAL A 164 14.83 3.15 2.64
N ARG A 165 14.28 2.01 2.20
CA ARG A 165 14.53 0.72 2.84
C ARG A 165 15.50 -0.08 1.96
N TYR A 166 16.60 -0.50 2.56
CA TYR A 166 17.47 -1.52 1.98
C TYR A 166 17.18 -2.84 2.66
N SER A 167 16.86 -3.86 1.87
CA SER A 167 16.60 -5.22 2.34
C SER A 167 17.61 -6.16 1.68
N HIS A 168 18.35 -6.93 2.47
CA HIS A 168 19.33 -7.89 1.97
C HIS A 168 19.24 -9.21 2.73
N THR A 169 19.14 -10.31 2.00
CA THR A 169 19.13 -11.66 2.56
C THR A 169 20.54 -12.22 2.52
N PHE A 170 21.08 -12.61 3.69
CA PHE A 170 22.39 -13.22 3.78
C PHE A 170 22.28 -14.75 3.67
N GLY A 171 23.03 -15.36 2.74
CA GLY A 171 23.03 -16.83 2.57
C GLY A 171 23.71 -17.59 3.73
N GLU A 172 24.53 -16.91 4.52
CA GLU A 172 25.20 -17.46 5.70
C GLU A 172 25.04 -16.48 6.87
N ALA A 173 25.22 -16.97 8.10
CA ALA A 173 25.13 -16.12 9.28
C ALA A 173 26.22 -15.04 9.27
N VAL A 174 25.84 -13.80 9.59
CA VAL A 174 26.72 -12.63 9.64
C VAL A 174 26.75 -12.09 11.06
N ALA A 175 27.94 -11.94 11.62
CA ALA A 175 28.15 -11.29 12.91
C ALA A 175 28.59 -9.83 12.72
N GLY A 176 27.96 -8.91 13.43
CA GLY A 176 28.41 -7.53 13.58
C GLY A 176 28.30 -6.66 12.32
N ALA A 177 27.17 -6.69 11.61
CA ALA A 177 26.88 -5.69 10.59
C ALA A 177 26.74 -4.31 11.25
N LYS A 178 27.68 -3.40 11.00
CA LYS A 178 27.84 -2.14 11.73
C LYS A 178 27.39 -0.90 10.95
N THR A 179 27.54 -0.89 9.63
CA THR A 179 27.06 0.24 8.82
C THR A 179 26.42 -0.24 7.53
N VAL A 180 25.46 0.55 7.03
CA VAL A 180 24.98 0.48 5.66
C VAL A 180 25.20 1.84 5.01
N THR A 181 25.93 1.87 3.90
CA THR A 181 26.19 3.10 3.14
C THR A 181 25.43 3.05 1.82
N LEU A 182 24.66 4.09 1.54
CA LEU A 182 24.03 4.38 0.24
C LEU A 182 24.89 5.42 -0.48
N SER A 183 25.47 5.05 -1.62
CA SER A 183 26.42 5.87 -2.37
C SER A 183 26.06 5.95 -3.85
N VAL A 184 26.59 6.94 -4.55
CA VAL A 184 26.53 7.04 -6.01
C VAL A 184 27.92 7.14 -6.61
N SER A 185 28.08 6.62 -7.83
CA SER A 185 29.34 6.65 -8.57
C SER A 185 29.72 8.05 -9.09
N ASP A 186 28.75 8.93 -9.29
CA ASP A 186 28.96 10.27 -9.86
C ASP A 186 28.11 11.37 -9.18
N GLY A 187 28.80 12.44 -8.78
CA GLY A 187 28.24 13.62 -8.15
C GLY A 187 28.10 13.53 -6.62
N LYS A 188 27.45 14.54 -6.03
CA LYS A 188 27.14 14.61 -4.60
C LYS A 188 25.64 14.92 -4.39
N PRO A 189 24.75 13.98 -4.74
CA PRO A 189 23.32 14.27 -4.79
C PRO A 189 22.65 14.26 -3.41
N PHE A 190 23.28 13.67 -2.39
CA PHE A 190 22.68 13.56 -1.06
C PHE A 190 22.91 14.83 -0.25
N VAL A 191 21.84 15.39 0.29
CA VAL A 191 21.92 16.47 1.29
C VAL A 191 22.25 15.86 2.65
N LEU A 192 23.35 16.29 3.26
CA LEU A 192 23.70 15.90 4.63
C LEU A 192 23.18 16.90 5.66
N VAL A 193 23.26 18.20 5.34
CA VAL A 193 22.84 19.29 6.23
C VAL A 193 22.12 20.35 5.41
N GLY A 194 21.11 20.96 6.01
CA GLY A 194 20.37 22.07 5.42
C GLY A 194 19.59 22.88 6.45
N THR A 195 18.72 23.74 5.96
CA THR A 195 17.78 24.53 6.75
C THR A 195 16.37 24.39 6.22
N LEU A 196 15.43 24.04 7.09
CA LEU A 196 14.00 23.97 6.83
C LEU A 196 13.34 25.34 7.07
N ASP A 197 12.54 25.78 6.11
CA ASP A 197 11.64 26.93 6.27
C ASP A 197 10.21 26.46 6.57
N ALA A 198 9.79 26.55 7.84
CA ALA A 198 8.46 26.14 8.26
C ALA A 198 7.34 27.08 7.75
N THR A 199 7.69 28.26 7.22
CA THR A 199 6.70 29.20 6.65
C THR A 199 6.27 28.82 5.23
N ASN A 200 7.06 27.98 4.57
CA ASN A 200 6.88 27.59 3.17
C ASN A 200 6.63 26.09 3.01
N ALA A 201 5.81 25.49 3.88
CA ALA A 201 5.51 24.07 3.86
C ALA A 201 5.03 23.59 2.47
N VAL A 202 5.79 22.68 1.87
CA VAL A 202 5.46 22.14 0.54
C VAL A 202 4.54 20.93 0.68
N SER A 203 3.34 21.03 0.11
CA SER A 203 2.33 19.95 0.17
C SER A 203 2.34 19.03 -1.05
N GLU A 204 2.91 19.48 -2.17
CA GLU A 204 2.99 18.73 -3.41
C GLU A 204 3.88 17.49 -3.27
N LYS A 205 3.55 16.43 -4.00
CA LYS A 205 4.41 15.24 -4.12
C LYS A 205 5.58 15.54 -5.05
N GLY A 206 6.70 14.83 -4.88
CA GLY A 206 7.88 14.97 -5.75
C GLY A 206 9.15 15.38 -4.99
N LEU A 207 10.07 16.05 -5.70
CA LEU A 207 11.41 16.40 -5.22
C LEU A 207 11.45 17.74 -4.44
N THR A 208 10.50 18.63 -4.68
CA THR A 208 10.52 20.01 -4.17
C THR A 208 10.26 20.06 -2.67
N THR A 209 11.12 20.69 -1.88
CA THR A 209 10.96 20.83 -0.41
C THR A 209 11.19 22.26 0.07
N SER A 210 10.79 22.53 1.32
CA SER A 210 11.18 23.76 2.03
C SER A 210 12.57 23.68 2.70
N ILE A 211 13.31 22.60 2.47
CA ILE A 211 14.69 22.43 2.94
C ILE A 211 15.64 22.99 1.89
N THR A 212 16.48 23.93 2.32
CA THR A 212 17.63 24.43 1.56
C THR A 212 18.89 23.72 2.02
N ALA A 213 19.57 23.02 1.13
CA ALA A 213 20.78 22.29 1.45
C ALA A 213 21.99 23.23 1.64
N THR A 214 22.82 22.93 2.64
CA THR A 214 24.07 23.65 2.93
C THR A 214 25.29 22.74 2.83
N LYS A 215 25.10 21.42 2.90
CA LYS A 215 26.16 20.42 2.71
C LYS A 215 25.64 19.23 1.92
N TYR A 216 26.42 18.83 0.91
CA TYR A 216 26.15 17.69 0.05
C TYR A 216 27.22 16.60 0.17
N SER A 217 26.86 15.36 -0.18
CA SER A 217 27.74 14.19 -0.20
C SER A 217 27.42 13.24 -1.35
N SER A 218 28.41 12.45 -1.74
CA SER A 218 28.25 11.31 -2.67
C SER A 218 27.67 10.07 -2.00
N GLU A 219 27.60 10.08 -0.66
CA GLU A 219 27.07 8.98 0.13
C GLU A 219 26.36 9.45 1.41
N ILE A 220 25.48 8.60 1.92
CA ILE A 220 24.86 8.70 3.24
C ILE A 220 25.01 7.36 3.96
N THR A 221 25.30 7.41 5.26
CA THR A 221 25.59 6.22 6.08
C THR A 221 24.56 6.09 7.20
N LEU A 222 24.08 4.87 7.38
CA LEU A 222 23.29 4.43 8.52
C LEU A 222 24.18 3.55 9.40
N ASP A 223 24.30 3.92 10.66
CA ASP A 223 24.91 3.07 11.67
C ASP A 223 23.90 2.02 12.17
N LEU A 224 24.39 0.82 12.44
CA LEU A 224 23.63 -0.31 12.93
C LEU A 224 24.10 -0.70 14.35
N GLY A 225 23.15 -1.05 15.20
CA GLY A 225 23.39 -1.42 16.60
C GLY A 225 23.71 -0.22 17.49
N ASP A 226 23.78 -0.47 18.80
CA ASP A 226 24.25 0.53 19.76
C ASP A 226 25.69 0.97 19.47
N GLU A 227 26.06 2.18 19.90
CA GLU A 227 27.41 2.74 19.71
C GLU A 227 28.50 1.80 20.25
N SER A 228 28.26 1.19 21.41
CA SER A 228 29.19 0.30 22.10
C SER A 228 29.21 -1.15 21.62
N THR A 229 28.38 -1.51 20.63
CA THR A 229 28.28 -2.90 20.13
C THR A 229 29.01 -3.08 18.81
N ASN A 230 29.23 -4.33 18.42
CA ASN A 230 29.86 -4.68 17.13
C ASN A 230 28.92 -4.52 15.92
N GLY A 231 27.67 -4.10 16.13
CA GLY A 231 26.64 -4.03 15.09
C GLY A 231 25.49 -4.99 15.37
N ILE A 232 24.77 -5.36 14.31
CA ILE A 232 23.63 -6.27 14.34
C ILE A 232 24.06 -7.61 13.76
N ASP A 233 23.79 -8.69 14.48
CA ASP A 233 23.98 -10.06 13.98
C ASP A 233 22.75 -10.48 13.15
N ILE A 234 22.99 -11.15 12.03
CA ILE A 234 21.97 -11.67 11.13
C ILE A 234 22.15 -13.18 11.03
N GLU A 235 21.10 -13.94 11.33
CA GLU A 235 21.13 -15.39 11.21
C GLU A 235 21.25 -15.82 9.74
N LYS A 236 21.63 -17.09 9.52
CA LYS A 236 21.66 -17.67 8.17
C LYS A 236 20.28 -17.56 7.51
N GLU A 237 20.25 -17.17 6.23
CA GLU A 237 19.03 -16.88 5.46
C GLU A 237 18.20 -15.71 6.03
N GLY A 238 18.74 -15.01 7.04
CA GLY A 238 18.13 -13.84 7.65
C GLY A 238 18.18 -12.61 6.74
N VAL A 239 17.19 -11.74 6.91
CA VAL A 239 17.06 -10.50 6.14
C VAL A 239 17.45 -9.31 7.01
N LEU A 240 18.46 -8.57 6.59
CA LEU A 240 18.74 -7.23 7.12
C LEU A 240 17.76 -6.24 6.50
N ASN A 241 17.03 -5.49 7.34
CA ASN A 241 16.21 -4.35 6.92
C ASN A 241 16.80 -3.07 7.52
N ALA A 242 17.35 -2.22 6.66
CA ALA A 242 18.00 -0.97 7.01
C ALA A 242 17.20 0.23 6.47
N PHE A 243 16.89 1.21 7.32
CA PHE A 243 16.07 2.35 6.94
C PHE A 243 16.83 3.67 7.00
N PHE A 244 16.74 4.45 5.93
CA PHE A 244 17.29 5.79 5.83
C PHE A 244 16.16 6.81 5.74
N THR A 245 16.34 7.96 6.39
CA THR A 245 15.65 9.19 6.03
C THR A 245 16.58 10.05 5.18
N ILE A 246 16.12 10.52 4.03
CA ILE A 246 16.92 11.34 3.12
C ILE A 246 16.15 12.58 2.66
N HIS A 247 16.89 13.59 2.20
CA HIS A 247 16.29 14.62 1.37
C HIS A 247 15.87 14.02 0.01
N PRO A 248 14.69 14.37 -0.54
CA PRO A 248 14.25 13.87 -1.83
C PRO A 248 15.27 14.15 -2.93
N VAL A 249 15.59 13.14 -3.73
CA VAL A 249 16.74 13.17 -4.62
C VAL A 249 16.43 12.47 -5.92
N ASP A 250 16.85 13.07 -7.03
CA ASP A 250 16.79 12.42 -8.33
C ASP A 250 18.07 11.63 -8.59
N LEU A 251 17.96 10.30 -8.58
CA LEU A 251 19.05 9.39 -8.88
C LEU A 251 18.86 8.71 -10.24
N THR A 252 17.90 9.17 -11.06
CA THR A 252 17.53 8.53 -12.32
C THR A 252 18.74 8.34 -13.24
N GLY A 253 19.01 7.08 -13.61
CA GLY A 253 20.11 6.71 -14.50
C GLY A 253 21.50 6.72 -13.84
N LYS A 254 21.62 6.99 -12.54
CA LYS A 254 22.88 6.89 -11.79
C LYS A 254 23.06 5.48 -11.24
N THR A 255 24.31 5.00 -11.14
CA THR A 255 24.60 3.79 -10.37
C THR A 255 24.55 4.12 -8.88
N VAL A 256 23.65 3.43 -8.18
CA VAL A 256 23.46 3.52 -6.74
C VAL A 256 24.03 2.27 -6.09
N LYS A 257 24.84 2.42 -5.05
CA LYS A 257 25.49 1.30 -4.38
C LYS A 257 25.18 1.29 -2.89
N PHE A 258 24.66 0.16 -2.42
CA PHE A 258 24.52 -0.15 -1.00
C PHE A 258 25.69 -1.03 -0.56
N THR A 259 26.37 -0.65 0.52
CA THR A 259 27.47 -1.44 1.11
C THR A 259 27.22 -1.65 2.58
N VAL A 260 27.18 -2.91 3.01
CA VAL A 260 27.13 -3.29 4.42
C VAL A 260 28.55 -3.59 4.91
N LYS A 261 28.97 -2.98 6.02
CA LYS A 261 30.29 -3.22 6.60
C LYS A 261 30.23 -3.64 8.06
N SER A 262 31.22 -4.41 8.50
CA SER A 262 31.43 -4.75 9.90
C SER A 262 32.08 -3.60 10.68
N ALA A 263 32.16 -3.71 12.01
CA ALA A 263 32.84 -2.73 12.86
C ALA A 263 34.34 -2.54 12.52
N ASN A 264 34.97 -3.55 11.91
CA ASN A 264 36.36 -3.47 11.46
C ASN A 264 36.49 -2.94 10.02
N GLY A 265 35.38 -2.58 9.38
CA GLY A 265 35.33 -2.07 8.01
C GLY A 265 35.32 -3.13 6.91
N GLU A 266 35.22 -4.41 7.26
CA GLU A 266 35.08 -5.51 6.29
C GLU A 266 33.74 -5.38 5.56
N ILE A 267 33.73 -5.59 4.24
CA ILE A 267 32.50 -5.56 3.44
C ILE A 267 31.78 -6.90 3.59
N LEU A 268 30.59 -6.87 4.16
CA LEU A 268 29.74 -8.03 4.39
C LEU A 268 28.75 -8.25 3.24
N ALA A 269 28.28 -7.16 2.62
CA ALA A 269 27.46 -7.18 1.41
C ALA A 269 27.69 -5.91 0.59
N SER A 270 27.53 -6.01 -0.72
CA SER A 270 27.66 -4.88 -1.65
C SER A 270 26.75 -5.11 -2.86
N ASN A 271 25.71 -4.28 -3.00
CA ASN A 271 24.74 -4.36 -4.09
C ASN A 271 24.73 -3.06 -4.89
N GLU A 272 24.57 -3.16 -6.21
CA GLU A 272 24.48 -2.03 -7.12
C GLU A 272 23.13 -2.05 -7.85
N PHE A 273 22.57 -0.86 -8.06
CA PHE A 273 21.25 -0.66 -8.65
C PHE A 273 21.30 0.52 -9.62
N ILE A 274 20.38 0.53 -10.59
CA ILE A 274 20.10 1.74 -11.36
C ILE A 274 19.16 2.61 -10.54
N GLY A 275 19.59 3.85 -10.27
CA GLY A 275 18.86 4.82 -9.49
C GLY A 275 17.62 5.35 -10.21
N SER A 276 16.68 5.83 -9.41
CA SER A 276 15.43 6.46 -9.80
C SER A 276 15.16 7.65 -8.88
N ALA A 277 14.21 8.50 -9.24
CA ALA A 277 13.79 9.60 -8.37
C ALA A 277 13.17 9.10 -7.05
N ILE A 278 13.76 9.51 -5.93
CA ILE A 278 13.26 9.22 -4.58
C ILE A 278 12.39 10.39 -4.12
N ASN A 279 11.14 10.36 -4.56
CA ASN A 279 10.15 11.40 -4.33
C ASN A 279 9.51 11.32 -2.94
N ARG A 280 9.07 12.47 -2.42
CA ARG A 280 8.21 12.47 -1.23
C ARG A 280 6.86 11.84 -1.52
N ASN A 281 6.35 11.12 -0.53
CA ASN A 281 4.99 10.56 -0.52
C ASN A 281 4.69 9.68 -1.75
N ALA A 282 5.75 9.05 -2.27
CA ALA A 282 5.72 8.08 -3.36
C ALA A 282 6.50 6.84 -2.90
N PHE A 283 6.02 5.67 -3.28
CA PHE A 283 6.72 4.41 -3.07
C PHE A 283 7.42 4.03 -4.37
N VAL A 284 8.71 3.75 -4.29
CA VAL A 284 9.52 3.23 -5.41
C VAL A 284 10.29 2.04 -4.85
N GLN A 285 10.12 0.88 -5.49
CA GLN A 285 10.88 -0.31 -5.16
C GLN A 285 12.06 -0.43 -6.13
N PHE A 286 13.26 -0.55 -5.58
CA PHE A 286 14.45 -0.93 -6.33
C PHE A 286 14.63 -2.43 -6.18
N THR A 287 14.59 -3.16 -7.30
CA THR A 287 14.94 -4.58 -7.36
C THR A 287 16.33 -4.72 -7.94
N ASP A 288 17.14 -5.59 -7.35
CA ASP A 288 18.45 -5.96 -7.87
C ASP A 288 18.22 -6.81 -9.12
N GLU A 289 18.50 -6.26 -10.30
CA GLU A 289 18.44 -7.01 -11.58
C GLU A 289 19.75 -7.77 -11.87
N SER A 290 20.77 -7.64 -11.00
CA SER A 290 22.10 -8.25 -11.17
C SER A 290 22.29 -9.56 -10.39
N ALA A 291 21.41 -9.84 -9.43
CA ALA A 291 21.14 -11.22 -9.04
C ALA A 291 20.29 -11.81 -10.16
N GLU A 292 20.80 -12.80 -10.90
CA GLU A 292 19.86 -13.69 -11.58
C GLU A 292 18.89 -14.18 -10.51
N PRO A 293 17.57 -13.98 -10.68
CA PRO A 293 16.63 -14.50 -9.72
C PRO A 293 16.92 -16.00 -9.65
N GLY A 294 17.20 -16.51 -8.45
CA GLY A 294 16.80 -17.89 -8.18
C GLY A 294 15.34 -17.94 -8.57
N GLU A 295 15.07 -18.56 -9.71
CA GLU A 295 13.81 -18.47 -10.44
C GLU A 295 12.62 -18.46 -9.47
N LYS A 296 11.95 -17.30 -9.32
CA LYS A 296 10.79 -17.17 -8.42
C LYS A 296 9.77 -18.18 -8.92
N THR A 297 9.70 -19.33 -8.27
CA THR A 297 8.74 -20.37 -8.65
C THR A 297 7.36 -19.84 -8.31
N VAL A 298 6.51 -19.69 -9.31
CA VAL A 298 5.10 -19.28 -9.13
C VAL A 298 4.17 -20.47 -9.20
N ALA A 299 4.55 -21.48 -9.99
CA ALA A 299 3.75 -22.67 -10.20
C ALA A 299 4.65 -23.88 -10.40
N THR A 300 4.06 -25.07 -10.21
CA THR A 300 4.69 -26.35 -10.50
C THR A 300 3.79 -27.21 -11.38
N ILE A 301 4.42 -28.02 -12.23
CA ILE A 301 3.77 -29.12 -12.95
C ILE A 301 4.59 -30.38 -12.65
N ASN A 302 4.00 -31.38 -12.00
CA ASN A 302 4.71 -32.61 -11.62
C ASN A 302 6.06 -32.32 -10.92
N ASP A 303 6.06 -31.40 -9.95
CA ASP A 303 7.25 -30.92 -9.21
C ASP A 303 8.30 -30.14 -10.04
N VAL A 304 8.06 -29.91 -11.34
CA VAL A 304 8.87 -29.00 -12.16
C VAL A 304 8.43 -27.56 -11.91
N ALA A 305 9.36 -26.71 -11.48
CA ALA A 305 9.13 -25.30 -11.18
C ALA A 305 9.02 -24.44 -12.45
N TYR A 306 8.12 -23.45 -12.41
CA TYR A 306 7.95 -22.43 -13.45
C TYR A 306 7.95 -21.04 -12.82
N THR A 307 8.52 -20.07 -13.53
CA THR A 307 8.65 -18.67 -13.07
C THR A 307 7.49 -17.76 -13.43
N SER A 308 6.66 -18.18 -14.38
CA SER A 308 5.41 -17.51 -14.74
C SER A 308 4.29 -18.55 -14.94
N ILE A 309 3.05 -18.12 -14.69
CA ILE A 309 1.88 -18.97 -14.98
C ILE A 309 1.78 -19.22 -16.49
N LYS A 310 2.17 -18.25 -17.31
CA LYS A 310 2.18 -18.38 -18.77
C LYS A 310 3.11 -19.50 -19.22
N ASP A 311 4.33 -19.57 -18.70
CA ASP A 311 5.28 -20.63 -19.06
C ASP A 311 4.79 -22.01 -18.59
N ALA A 312 4.15 -22.08 -17.43
CA ALA A 312 3.50 -23.31 -16.98
C ALA A 312 2.38 -23.73 -17.96
N ILE A 313 1.51 -22.80 -18.38
CA ILE A 313 0.45 -23.06 -19.37
C ILE A 313 1.03 -23.50 -20.72
N ASP A 314 2.18 -23.00 -21.14
CA ASP A 314 2.82 -23.39 -22.40
C ASP A 314 3.48 -24.77 -22.35
N ASN A 315 3.78 -25.27 -21.16
CA ASN A 315 4.46 -26.56 -20.97
C ASN A 315 3.60 -27.64 -20.30
N VAL A 316 2.39 -27.30 -19.85
CA VAL A 316 1.50 -28.29 -19.23
C VAL A 316 1.16 -29.40 -20.23
N PRO A 317 1.37 -30.68 -19.86
CA PRO A 317 0.97 -31.78 -20.72
C PRO A 317 -0.56 -31.86 -20.81
N GLU A 318 -1.07 -32.52 -21.85
CA GLU A 318 -2.50 -32.79 -22.01
C GLU A 318 -3.09 -33.43 -20.74
N GLY A 319 -4.14 -32.80 -20.19
CA GLY A 319 -4.78 -33.19 -18.93
C GLY A 319 -3.94 -32.93 -17.66
N GLY A 320 -2.81 -32.24 -17.78
CA GLY A 320 -1.91 -31.92 -16.68
C GLY A 320 -2.48 -30.91 -15.69
N THR A 321 -1.83 -30.79 -14.53
CA THR A 321 -2.20 -29.82 -13.48
C THR A 321 -1.05 -28.85 -13.24
N ILE A 322 -1.36 -27.56 -13.36
CA ILE A 322 -0.52 -26.43 -12.94
C ILE A 322 -0.95 -26.10 -11.52
N LYS A 323 -0.01 -26.14 -10.57
CA LYS A 323 -0.28 -25.90 -9.16
C LYS A 323 0.45 -24.66 -8.68
N LEU A 324 -0.27 -23.65 -8.17
CA LEU A 324 0.38 -22.50 -7.52
C LEU A 324 1.12 -22.91 -6.24
N VAL A 325 2.24 -22.25 -5.96
CA VAL A 325 3.05 -22.51 -4.75
C VAL A 325 2.91 -21.44 -3.67
N SER A 326 2.36 -20.28 -4.02
CA SER A 326 2.05 -19.16 -3.12
C SER A 326 1.02 -18.24 -3.77
N ASP A 327 0.52 -17.26 -3.01
CA ASP A 327 -0.13 -16.09 -3.61
C ASP A 327 0.82 -15.44 -4.62
N VAL A 328 0.27 -15.03 -5.76
CA VAL A 328 1.07 -14.52 -6.86
C VAL A 328 0.40 -13.34 -7.55
N ASP A 329 1.19 -12.30 -7.75
CA ASP A 329 0.94 -11.24 -8.70
C ASP A 329 1.72 -11.59 -9.97
N ASP A 330 1.01 -11.79 -11.08
CA ASP A 330 1.59 -12.18 -12.37
C ASP A 330 0.76 -11.55 -13.52
N GLU A 331 1.32 -11.53 -14.72
CA GLU A 331 0.64 -11.03 -15.91
C GLU A 331 -0.71 -11.75 -16.12
N ALA A 332 -1.67 -11.04 -16.73
CA ALA A 332 -2.95 -11.63 -17.05
C ALA A 332 -2.81 -12.82 -18.01
N ILE A 333 -3.68 -13.82 -17.85
CA ILE A 333 -3.59 -15.10 -18.57
C ILE A 333 -4.33 -15.00 -19.90
N PHE A 334 -3.63 -15.21 -21.00
CA PHE A 334 -4.22 -15.39 -22.33
C PHE A 334 -3.98 -16.82 -22.83
N VAL A 335 -5.06 -17.59 -23.00
CA VAL A 335 -5.01 -18.90 -23.65
C VAL A 335 -5.58 -18.76 -25.05
N ALA A 336 -4.70 -18.86 -26.05
CA ALA A 336 -5.06 -18.75 -27.46
C ALA A 336 -5.98 -19.88 -27.92
N LYS A 337 -6.69 -19.65 -29.04
CA LYS A 337 -7.57 -20.66 -29.66
C LYS A 337 -6.78 -21.93 -29.96
N GLY A 338 -7.30 -23.07 -29.54
CA GLY A 338 -6.58 -24.34 -29.64
C GLY A 338 -7.37 -25.50 -29.03
N GLU A 339 -6.65 -26.53 -28.61
CA GLU A 339 -7.20 -27.74 -28.00
C GLU A 339 -6.53 -28.02 -26.63
N LYS A 340 -6.00 -26.99 -25.96
CA LYS A 340 -5.32 -27.20 -24.66
C LYS A 340 -6.33 -27.73 -23.65
N ASN A 341 -5.91 -28.75 -22.91
CA ASN A 341 -6.68 -29.34 -21.82
C ASN A 341 -5.82 -29.41 -20.55
N PHE A 342 -6.18 -28.66 -19.51
CA PHE A 342 -5.42 -28.67 -18.26
C PHE A 342 -6.24 -28.20 -17.06
N THR A 343 -5.70 -28.45 -15.87
CA THR A 343 -6.19 -27.92 -14.61
C THR A 343 -5.23 -26.85 -14.08
N PHE A 344 -5.76 -25.70 -13.69
CA PHE A 344 -5.09 -24.68 -12.91
C PHE A 344 -5.58 -24.75 -11.46
N ASP A 345 -4.79 -25.43 -10.61
CA ASP A 345 -5.05 -25.58 -9.18
C ASP A 345 -4.38 -24.44 -8.43
N LEU A 346 -5.18 -23.55 -7.85
CA LEU A 346 -4.70 -22.43 -7.07
C LEU A 346 -4.20 -22.87 -5.68
N ASP A 347 -4.44 -24.12 -5.25
CA ASP A 347 -3.99 -24.72 -3.97
C ASP A 347 -4.27 -23.89 -2.70
N GLY A 348 -5.36 -23.14 -2.69
CA GLY A 348 -5.75 -22.23 -1.61
C GLY A 348 -5.15 -20.83 -1.72
N HIS A 349 -4.35 -20.56 -2.76
CA HIS A 349 -3.70 -19.28 -3.01
C HIS A 349 -4.55 -18.34 -3.87
N THR A 350 -4.10 -17.10 -3.95
CA THR A 350 -4.67 -16.02 -4.77
C THR A 350 -3.82 -15.77 -6.00
N PHE A 351 -4.43 -15.84 -7.17
CA PHE A 351 -3.91 -15.25 -8.40
C PHE A 351 -4.43 -13.82 -8.54
N THR A 352 -3.53 -12.85 -8.52
CA THR A 352 -3.81 -11.44 -8.79
C THR A 352 -3.25 -11.07 -10.17
N ALA A 353 -4.13 -10.85 -11.15
CA ALA A 353 -3.70 -10.42 -12.47
C ALA A 353 -3.17 -8.98 -12.45
N THR A 354 -1.98 -8.78 -13.02
CA THR A 354 -1.34 -7.48 -13.24
C THR A 354 -1.28 -7.14 -14.74
N GLU A 355 -0.81 -5.93 -15.05
CA GLU A 355 -0.44 -5.62 -16.44
C GLU A 355 0.77 -6.47 -16.89
N PRO A 356 0.89 -6.78 -18.20
CA PRO A 356 -0.08 -6.54 -19.26
C PRO A 356 -1.36 -7.37 -19.12
N LEU A 357 -2.51 -6.76 -19.45
CA LEU A 357 -3.81 -7.42 -19.40
C LEU A 357 -4.06 -8.35 -20.60
N ALA A 358 -4.87 -9.38 -20.36
CA ALA A 358 -5.25 -10.37 -21.35
C ALA A 358 -6.32 -9.81 -22.28
N GLY A 359 -6.31 -10.29 -23.51
CA GLY A 359 -7.23 -9.86 -24.53
C GLY A 359 -6.68 -10.03 -25.94
N SER A 360 -7.58 -10.13 -26.90
CA SER A 360 -7.25 -9.92 -28.30
C SER A 360 -6.75 -8.49 -28.55
N THR A 361 -6.16 -8.25 -29.71
CA THR A 361 -5.73 -6.91 -30.12
C THR A 361 -6.90 -5.92 -30.02
N GLY A 362 -6.75 -4.89 -29.19
CA GLY A 362 -7.78 -3.87 -28.94
C GLY A 362 -8.70 -4.15 -27.76
N THR A 363 -8.63 -5.34 -27.14
CA THR A 363 -9.45 -5.73 -25.97
C THR A 363 -8.60 -6.23 -24.80
N LYS A 364 -7.36 -5.78 -24.67
CA LYS A 364 -6.45 -6.12 -23.56
C LYS A 364 -6.88 -5.45 -22.25
N ASN A 365 -7.95 -5.96 -21.66
CA ASN A 365 -8.62 -5.39 -20.49
C ASN A 365 -9.23 -6.47 -19.58
N GLN A 366 -8.69 -7.69 -19.61
CA GLN A 366 -9.19 -8.85 -18.87
C GLN A 366 -8.08 -9.47 -17.99
N ALA A 367 -8.45 -10.11 -16.88
CA ALA A 367 -7.50 -10.87 -16.07
C ALA A 367 -7.22 -12.25 -16.65
N LEU A 368 -8.25 -12.92 -17.18
CA LEU A 368 -8.13 -14.16 -17.95
C LEU A 368 -8.91 -14.03 -19.25
N HIS A 369 -8.30 -14.40 -20.37
CA HIS A 369 -8.94 -14.56 -21.68
C HIS A 369 -8.73 -16.00 -22.15
N LEU A 370 -9.80 -16.77 -22.24
CA LEU A 370 -9.78 -18.20 -22.59
C LEU A 370 -10.47 -18.40 -23.94
N GLU A 371 -9.72 -18.67 -25.00
CA GLU A 371 -10.28 -18.83 -26.35
C GLU A 371 -10.92 -20.20 -26.60
N ALA A 372 -11.74 -20.26 -27.65
CA ALA A 372 -12.50 -21.45 -28.02
C ALA A 372 -11.63 -22.68 -28.36
N GLY A 373 -12.22 -23.86 -28.13
CA GLY A 373 -11.60 -25.18 -28.37
C GLY A 373 -10.80 -25.74 -27.19
N ASN A 374 -10.42 -24.90 -26.23
CA ASN A 374 -9.73 -25.33 -25.02
C ASN A 374 -10.70 -25.93 -23.98
N THR A 375 -10.19 -26.80 -23.11
CA THR A 375 -10.91 -27.36 -21.95
C THR A 375 -10.11 -27.09 -20.68
N ILE A 376 -10.61 -26.20 -19.82
CA ILE A 376 -9.84 -25.67 -18.69
C ILE A 376 -10.61 -25.91 -17.41
N THR A 377 -9.95 -26.46 -16.39
CA THR A 377 -10.46 -26.49 -15.02
C THR A 377 -9.67 -25.51 -14.18
N ILE A 378 -10.33 -24.66 -13.42
CA ILE A 378 -9.71 -23.82 -12.39
C ILE A 378 -10.28 -24.26 -11.04
N LYS A 379 -9.42 -24.48 -10.04
CA LYS A 379 -9.88 -24.99 -8.73
C LYS A 379 -9.13 -24.43 -7.53
N ASN A 380 -9.76 -24.52 -6.36
CA ASN A 380 -9.18 -24.31 -5.04
C ASN A 380 -8.47 -22.97 -4.82
N GLY A 381 -9.15 -21.82 -4.84
CA GLY A 381 -8.46 -20.56 -4.48
C GLY A 381 -9.18 -19.32 -4.96
N THR A 382 -8.46 -18.21 -5.06
CA THR A 382 -9.03 -16.90 -5.42
C THR A 382 -8.42 -16.36 -6.71
N ILE A 383 -9.27 -15.78 -7.57
CA ILE A 383 -8.84 -14.98 -8.72
C ILE A 383 -9.33 -13.55 -8.54
N LYS A 384 -8.42 -12.60 -8.74
CA LYS A 384 -8.74 -11.17 -8.76
C LYS A 384 -7.81 -10.39 -9.69
N ALA A 385 -8.05 -9.09 -9.80
CA ALA A 385 -7.15 -8.15 -10.47
C ALA A 385 -6.50 -7.20 -9.46
N ILE A 386 -5.33 -6.66 -9.80
CA ILE A 386 -4.63 -5.69 -8.93
C ILE A 386 -5.41 -4.37 -8.79
N ASP A 387 -5.17 -3.65 -7.71
CA ASP A 387 -5.76 -2.32 -7.48
C ASP A 387 -5.23 -1.29 -8.48
N GLY A 388 -6.13 -0.38 -8.89
CA GLY A 388 -5.75 0.81 -9.67
C GLY A 388 -5.65 0.62 -11.19
N ILE A 389 -5.87 -0.59 -11.72
CA ILE A 389 -5.94 -0.83 -13.17
C ILE A 389 -7.37 -0.80 -13.70
N LYS A 390 -7.52 -0.52 -15.00
CA LYS A 390 -8.82 -0.54 -15.68
C LYS A 390 -9.14 -1.93 -16.22
N ILE A 391 -10.07 -2.63 -15.59
CA ILE A 391 -10.42 -4.01 -15.97
C ILE A 391 -11.91 -4.13 -16.29
N TRP A 392 -12.20 -4.75 -17.44
CA TRP A 392 -13.53 -4.96 -17.97
C TRP A 392 -14.12 -6.30 -17.52
N SER A 393 -13.31 -7.37 -17.52
CA SER A 393 -13.74 -8.68 -17.03
C SER A 393 -12.65 -9.39 -16.24
N ILE A 394 -13.02 -10.12 -15.18
CA ILE A 394 -12.07 -11.02 -14.50
C ILE A 394 -11.81 -12.23 -15.42
N ILE A 395 -12.87 -12.89 -15.89
CA ILE A 395 -12.76 -14.01 -16.83
C ILE A 395 -13.56 -13.70 -18.09
N GLN A 396 -12.88 -13.61 -19.23
CA GLN A 396 -13.48 -13.66 -20.55
C GLN A 396 -13.34 -15.07 -21.10
N ASN A 397 -14.46 -15.77 -21.27
CA ASN A 397 -14.50 -17.19 -21.61
C ASN A 397 -15.17 -17.48 -22.96
N TYR A 398 -14.43 -18.19 -23.80
CA TYR A 398 -14.92 -18.88 -25.00
C TYR A 398 -14.65 -20.40 -24.96
N ALA A 399 -14.00 -20.90 -23.90
CA ALA A 399 -13.57 -22.28 -23.74
C ALA A 399 -14.63 -23.14 -23.01
N ASN A 400 -14.43 -24.46 -23.00
CA ASN A 400 -15.05 -25.30 -21.98
C ASN A 400 -14.36 -25.01 -20.65
N LEU A 401 -15.12 -24.56 -19.64
CA LEU A 401 -14.57 -24.07 -18.38
C LEU A 401 -15.24 -24.75 -17.19
N THR A 402 -14.46 -25.33 -16.29
CA THR A 402 -14.95 -25.77 -14.97
C THR A 402 -14.33 -24.91 -13.88
N LEU A 403 -15.16 -24.32 -13.02
CA LEU A 403 -14.76 -23.63 -11.79
C LEU A 403 -15.19 -24.49 -10.59
N ASP A 404 -14.22 -24.93 -9.80
CA ASP A 404 -14.41 -25.90 -8.71
C ASP A 404 -13.77 -25.38 -7.41
N ASP A 405 -14.58 -25.00 -6.41
CA ASP A 405 -14.09 -24.36 -5.18
C ASP A 405 -13.25 -23.08 -5.42
N VAL A 406 -13.69 -22.22 -6.34
CA VAL A 406 -13.00 -20.96 -6.70
C VAL A 406 -13.76 -19.72 -6.22
N ILE A 407 -13.07 -18.75 -5.65
CA ILE A 407 -13.58 -17.41 -5.37
C ILE A 407 -13.14 -16.47 -6.50
N ILE A 408 -14.11 -15.87 -7.19
CA ILE A 408 -13.89 -14.76 -8.12
C ILE A 408 -14.18 -13.46 -7.36
N ASP A 409 -13.13 -12.72 -7.01
CA ASP A 409 -13.26 -11.40 -6.39
C ASP A 409 -13.27 -10.32 -7.47
N ALA A 410 -14.44 -9.72 -7.66
CA ALA A 410 -14.71 -8.76 -8.73
C ALA A 410 -14.59 -7.30 -8.29
N ALA A 411 -14.07 -7.01 -7.09
CA ALA A 411 -14.00 -5.66 -6.51
C ALA A 411 -13.36 -4.62 -7.45
N ASN A 412 -12.43 -5.06 -8.29
CA ASN A 412 -11.59 -4.21 -9.13
C ASN A 412 -12.22 -3.84 -10.48
N LEU A 413 -13.40 -4.37 -10.83
CA LEU A 413 -14.10 -4.04 -12.08
C LEU A 413 -14.47 -2.54 -12.14
N ASN A 414 -13.96 -1.81 -13.14
CA ASN A 414 -14.09 -0.35 -13.22
C ASN A 414 -13.93 0.22 -14.64
N TYR A 415 -14.22 -0.57 -15.68
CA TYR A 415 -14.06 -0.15 -17.06
C TYR A 415 -15.20 0.79 -17.50
N ASN A 416 -14.84 2.00 -17.95
CA ASN A 416 -15.82 3.03 -18.28
C ASN A 416 -16.53 2.78 -19.61
N GLY A 417 -17.82 3.12 -19.66
CA GLY A 417 -18.60 3.21 -20.90
C GLY A 417 -19.21 1.90 -21.40
N ILE A 418 -18.96 0.79 -20.70
CA ILE A 418 -19.55 -0.54 -20.96
C ILE A 418 -19.79 -1.27 -19.63
N ALA A 419 -20.72 -2.22 -19.61
CA ALA A 419 -20.91 -3.09 -18.46
C ALA A 419 -19.66 -3.95 -18.24
N CYS A 420 -19.23 -4.09 -16.99
CA CYS A 420 -18.14 -4.97 -16.58
C CYS A 420 -18.68 -6.31 -16.07
N TYR A 421 -17.89 -7.37 -16.18
CA TYR A 421 -18.32 -8.73 -15.87
C TYR A 421 -17.35 -9.42 -14.91
N ALA A 422 -17.82 -10.14 -13.89
CA ALA A 422 -16.90 -11.03 -13.19
C ALA A 422 -16.54 -12.22 -14.11
N ILE A 423 -17.53 -12.80 -14.78
CA ILE A 423 -17.33 -13.82 -15.80
C ILE A 423 -18.19 -13.53 -17.04
N SER A 424 -17.57 -13.43 -18.20
CA SER A 424 -18.26 -13.25 -19.47
C SER A 424 -18.13 -14.56 -20.29
N ASN A 425 -19.23 -15.31 -20.46
CA ASN A 425 -19.30 -16.60 -21.11
C ASN A 425 -19.93 -16.48 -22.50
N ASN A 426 -19.10 -16.59 -23.54
CA ASN A 426 -19.48 -16.36 -24.92
C ASN A 426 -19.41 -17.60 -25.83
N CYS A 427 -18.90 -18.72 -25.32
CA CYS A 427 -18.84 -20.02 -26.00
C CYS A 427 -18.51 -21.13 -24.98
N GLY A 428 -18.69 -22.40 -25.38
CA GLY A 428 -18.30 -23.57 -24.61
C GLY A 428 -19.26 -23.97 -23.50
N ASN A 429 -18.98 -25.13 -22.90
CA ASN A 429 -19.69 -25.63 -21.73
C ASN A 429 -19.00 -25.13 -20.45
N VAL A 430 -19.75 -24.42 -19.62
CA VAL A 430 -19.24 -23.84 -18.38
C VAL A 430 -19.91 -24.52 -17.18
N LEU A 431 -19.15 -24.92 -16.18
CA LEU A 431 -19.64 -25.56 -14.97
C LEU A 431 -19.08 -24.85 -13.74
N LEU A 432 -19.95 -24.25 -12.93
CA LEU A 432 -19.62 -23.75 -11.59
C LEU A 432 -20.09 -24.78 -10.58
N LYS A 433 -19.19 -25.34 -9.77
CA LYS A 433 -19.51 -26.37 -8.76
C LYS A 433 -18.70 -26.19 -7.48
N GLY A 434 -18.91 -27.07 -6.50
CA GLY A 434 -18.29 -26.95 -5.17
C GLY A 434 -18.76 -25.68 -4.45
N ASN A 435 -17.88 -25.02 -3.73
CA ASN A 435 -18.07 -23.74 -3.05
C ASN A 435 -17.67 -22.53 -3.91
N THR A 436 -17.69 -22.67 -5.24
CA THR A 436 -17.39 -21.59 -6.17
C THR A 436 -18.28 -20.37 -5.92
N SER A 437 -17.67 -19.21 -5.72
CA SER A 437 -18.36 -17.96 -5.38
C SER A 437 -17.89 -16.81 -6.25
N ILE A 438 -18.82 -15.90 -6.58
CA ILE A 438 -18.52 -14.61 -7.20
C ILE A 438 -18.87 -13.55 -6.16
N ILE A 439 -17.90 -12.74 -5.74
CA ILE A 439 -18.06 -11.79 -4.64
C ILE A 439 -17.62 -10.38 -5.04
N ASN A 440 -18.00 -9.41 -4.20
CA ASN A 440 -17.63 -8.00 -4.33
C ASN A 440 -17.91 -7.37 -5.71
N VAL A 441 -18.92 -7.86 -6.45
CA VAL A 441 -19.31 -7.29 -7.74
C VAL A 441 -19.77 -5.84 -7.56
N PRO A 442 -19.08 -4.85 -8.14
CA PRO A 442 -19.41 -3.43 -7.98
C PRO A 442 -20.80 -3.08 -8.49
N GLU A 443 -21.35 -1.97 -8.01
CA GLU A 443 -22.62 -1.47 -8.52
C GLU A 443 -22.52 -1.18 -10.03
N GLY A 444 -23.51 -1.66 -10.80
CA GLY A 444 -23.54 -1.55 -12.26
C GLY A 444 -22.74 -2.63 -13.01
N ALA A 445 -21.94 -3.44 -12.32
CA ALA A 445 -21.28 -4.62 -12.90
C ALA A 445 -22.18 -5.87 -12.82
N ILE A 446 -21.85 -6.86 -13.64
CA ILE A 446 -22.58 -8.12 -13.83
C ILE A 446 -21.74 -9.26 -13.25
N ALA A 447 -22.37 -10.19 -12.51
CA ALA A 447 -21.65 -11.33 -11.95
C ALA A 447 -21.25 -12.31 -13.06
N MET A 448 -22.20 -12.71 -13.90
CA MET A 448 -21.88 -13.43 -15.11
C MET A 448 -22.91 -13.24 -16.21
N ASP A 449 -22.51 -13.43 -17.47
CA ASP A 449 -23.45 -13.55 -18.58
C ASP A 449 -23.49 -14.98 -19.16
N VAL A 450 -24.49 -15.22 -20.01
CA VAL A 450 -24.71 -16.43 -20.79
C VAL A 450 -25.05 -16.01 -22.21
N CYS A 451 -24.01 -15.66 -22.97
CA CYS A 451 -24.12 -14.85 -24.19
C CYS A 451 -23.81 -15.64 -25.46
N LYS A 452 -24.76 -15.69 -26.40
CA LYS A 452 -24.50 -16.16 -27.77
C LYS A 452 -23.80 -15.05 -28.55
N PHE A 453 -22.47 -15.09 -28.57
CA PHE A 453 -21.70 -14.07 -29.27
C PHE A 453 -21.39 -14.46 -30.72
N ALA A 454 -21.87 -13.62 -31.66
CA ALA A 454 -21.53 -13.70 -33.08
C ALA A 454 -21.62 -15.13 -33.67
N SER A 455 -20.55 -15.62 -34.30
CA SER A 455 -20.47 -16.94 -34.93
C SER A 455 -20.00 -18.05 -34.00
N TYR A 456 -19.69 -17.77 -32.73
CA TYR A 456 -19.25 -18.80 -31.78
C TYR A 456 -20.38 -19.77 -31.46
N GLU A 457 -20.06 -20.98 -31.00
CA GLU A 457 -21.08 -21.93 -30.56
C GLU A 457 -21.88 -21.37 -29.38
N LYS A 458 -23.13 -21.83 -29.24
CA LYS A 458 -24.00 -21.36 -28.17
C LYS A 458 -23.44 -21.88 -26.83
N PRO A 459 -23.13 -21.01 -25.84
CA PRO A 459 -22.63 -21.50 -24.56
C PRO A 459 -23.74 -22.18 -23.77
N THR A 460 -23.36 -23.16 -22.95
CA THR A 460 -24.20 -23.71 -21.89
C THR A 460 -23.50 -23.46 -20.56
N VAL A 461 -24.12 -22.68 -19.68
CA VAL A 461 -23.60 -22.40 -18.33
C VAL A 461 -24.41 -23.20 -17.32
N THR A 462 -23.75 -24.08 -16.58
CA THR A 462 -24.34 -24.88 -15.50
C THR A 462 -23.86 -24.36 -14.16
N VAL A 463 -24.78 -23.94 -13.31
CA VAL A 463 -24.50 -23.41 -11.97
C VAL A 463 -24.97 -24.41 -10.93
N SER A 464 -24.04 -25.23 -10.43
CA SER A 464 -24.27 -26.32 -9.48
C SER A 464 -23.41 -26.15 -8.21
N THR A 465 -23.18 -24.90 -7.81
CA THR A 465 -22.36 -24.54 -6.64
C THR A 465 -23.22 -24.26 -5.40
N ILE A 466 -22.67 -24.56 -4.22
CA ILE A 466 -23.21 -24.14 -2.91
C ILE A 466 -22.70 -22.76 -2.46
N GLY A 467 -21.76 -22.20 -3.23
CA GLY A 467 -21.20 -20.88 -3.02
C GLY A 467 -22.18 -19.77 -3.36
N THR A 468 -21.75 -18.52 -3.21
CA THR A 468 -22.60 -17.34 -3.44
C THR A 468 -22.30 -16.71 -4.78
N ILE A 469 -23.33 -16.48 -5.59
CA ILE A 469 -23.23 -15.64 -6.80
C ILE A 469 -23.75 -14.25 -6.44
N ASN A 470 -22.84 -13.34 -6.11
CA ASN A 470 -23.18 -11.97 -5.78
C ASN A 470 -23.23 -11.11 -7.03
N GLY A 471 -24.42 -10.62 -7.42
CA GLY A 471 -24.60 -9.77 -8.59
C GLY A 471 -25.56 -10.36 -9.63
N THR A 472 -25.81 -9.60 -10.69
CA THR A 472 -26.77 -9.97 -11.74
C THR A 472 -26.22 -11.08 -12.62
N ILE A 473 -27.07 -12.03 -13.01
CA ILE A 473 -26.80 -12.97 -14.11
C ILE A 473 -27.51 -12.47 -15.36
N GLU A 474 -26.78 -12.20 -16.44
CA GLU A 474 -27.35 -11.78 -17.72
C GLU A 474 -27.51 -12.97 -18.68
N LEU A 475 -28.66 -13.08 -19.36
CA LEU A 475 -28.85 -14.04 -20.46
C LEU A 475 -29.05 -13.31 -21.78
N SER A 476 -28.24 -13.68 -22.77
CA SER A 476 -28.22 -13.07 -24.10
C SER A 476 -27.95 -14.12 -25.17
N GLY A 477 -28.78 -15.17 -25.22
CA GLY A 477 -28.80 -16.15 -26.31
C GLY A 477 -28.17 -17.52 -26.00
N GLY A 478 -27.49 -17.69 -24.87
CA GLY A 478 -27.00 -19.00 -24.43
C GLY A 478 -27.98 -19.76 -23.53
N ASP A 479 -27.60 -20.98 -23.13
CA ASP A 479 -28.40 -21.85 -22.26
C ASP A 479 -27.90 -21.78 -20.81
N LEU A 480 -28.80 -21.57 -19.86
CA LEU A 480 -28.49 -21.55 -18.43
C LEU A 480 -29.17 -22.73 -17.73
N VAL A 481 -28.38 -23.50 -16.99
CA VAL A 481 -28.85 -24.62 -16.16
C VAL A 481 -28.55 -24.30 -14.70
N LEU A 482 -29.57 -24.27 -13.85
CA LEU A 482 -29.43 -23.98 -12.43
C LEU A 482 -29.67 -25.25 -11.59
N GLY A 483 -28.76 -25.52 -10.66
CA GLY A 483 -28.90 -26.55 -9.63
C GLY A 483 -29.83 -26.12 -8.49
N ALA A 484 -30.33 -27.09 -7.72
CA ALA A 484 -31.36 -26.88 -6.70
C ALA A 484 -30.91 -26.03 -5.48
N ASP A 485 -29.61 -25.99 -5.17
CA ASP A 485 -29.07 -25.39 -3.93
C ASP A 485 -28.45 -24.00 -4.13
N LEU A 486 -28.89 -23.27 -5.16
CA LEU A 486 -28.24 -22.03 -5.58
C LEU A 486 -28.58 -20.80 -4.70
N LYS A 487 -27.57 -20.00 -4.39
CA LYS A 487 -27.71 -18.70 -3.70
C LYS A 487 -27.32 -17.55 -4.64
N ILE A 488 -28.32 -16.85 -5.18
CA ILE A 488 -28.13 -15.64 -6.00
C ILE A 488 -28.63 -14.42 -5.23
N THR A 489 -27.82 -13.36 -5.13
CA THR A 489 -28.17 -12.17 -4.34
C THR A 489 -28.92 -11.08 -5.13
N LYS A 490 -28.94 -11.17 -6.47
CA LYS A 490 -29.62 -10.23 -7.38
C LYS A 490 -30.37 -10.99 -8.49
N PRO A 491 -31.29 -10.34 -9.23
CA PRO A 491 -32.12 -11.02 -10.20
C PRO A 491 -31.31 -11.62 -11.37
N ILE A 492 -31.86 -12.66 -11.97
CA ILE A 492 -31.48 -13.10 -13.32
C ILE A 492 -32.22 -12.22 -14.32
N ILE A 493 -31.49 -11.58 -15.25
CA ILE A 493 -32.04 -10.67 -16.24
C ILE A 493 -31.76 -11.23 -17.64
N GLY A 494 -32.81 -11.49 -18.41
CA GLY A 494 -32.65 -11.84 -19.82
C GLY A 494 -32.91 -10.66 -20.76
N ASN A 495 -31.94 -10.33 -21.60
CA ASN A 495 -32.04 -9.35 -22.69
C ASN A 495 -31.96 -10.12 -24.02
N TYR A 496 -33.11 -10.44 -24.63
CA TYR A 496 -33.15 -11.44 -25.71
C TYR A 496 -33.28 -10.82 -27.11
N GLU A 497 -32.33 -11.13 -27.99
CA GLU A 497 -32.46 -11.00 -29.46
C GLU A 497 -32.69 -12.37 -30.16
N GLY A 498 -32.98 -13.44 -29.41
CA GLY A 498 -33.17 -14.81 -29.93
C GLY A 498 -33.88 -15.77 -28.97
N ILE A 499 -33.84 -17.08 -29.26
CA ILE A 499 -34.38 -18.15 -28.38
C ILE A 499 -33.31 -18.55 -27.36
N SER A 500 -33.65 -18.58 -26.08
CA SER A 500 -32.79 -19.07 -24.99
C SER A 500 -33.61 -19.96 -24.06
N ASP A 501 -33.00 -21.05 -23.61
CA ASP A 501 -33.62 -21.98 -22.67
C ASP A 501 -33.00 -21.81 -21.27
N ILE A 502 -33.87 -21.68 -20.27
CA ILE A 502 -33.50 -21.72 -18.85
C ILE A 502 -33.99 -23.05 -18.30
N ASN A 503 -33.07 -23.88 -17.80
CA ASN A 503 -33.41 -25.14 -17.16
C ASN A 503 -33.31 -25.01 -15.62
N LEU A 504 -34.44 -25.22 -14.95
CA LEU A 504 -34.58 -25.18 -13.48
C LEU A 504 -34.92 -26.59 -12.98
N ASP A 505 -34.00 -27.31 -12.33
CA ASP A 505 -34.25 -28.61 -11.67
C ASP A 505 -35.27 -29.54 -12.39
N GLY A 506 -35.08 -29.76 -13.70
CA GLY A 506 -35.96 -30.60 -14.51
C GLY A 506 -37.11 -29.90 -15.25
N HIS A 507 -37.22 -28.57 -15.19
CA HIS A 507 -38.18 -27.75 -15.92
C HIS A 507 -37.48 -26.85 -16.94
N THR A 508 -37.84 -26.95 -18.22
CA THR A 508 -37.36 -26.07 -19.29
C THR A 508 -38.31 -24.89 -19.48
N LEU A 509 -37.80 -23.67 -19.32
CA LEU A 509 -38.46 -22.43 -19.69
C LEU A 509 -37.82 -21.90 -20.97
N THR A 510 -38.54 -21.99 -22.08
CA THR A 510 -38.18 -21.28 -23.32
C THR A 510 -38.74 -19.86 -23.23
N ALA A 511 -37.87 -18.88 -22.96
CA ALA A 511 -38.30 -17.50 -22.70
C ALA A 511 -38.57 -16.73 -24.00
N PRO A 512 -39.66 -15.92 -24.10
CA PRO A 512 -39.75 -14.81 -25.05
C PRO A 512 -39.25 -13.49 -24.43
N LYS A 513 -38.54 -12.70 -25.25
CA LYS A 513 -38.04 -11.30 -25.13
C LYS A 513 -37.52 -10.68 -23.81
N ILE A 514 -38.06 -10.93 -22.61
CA ILE A 514 -37.51 -10.58 -21.27
C ILE A 514 -38.12 -11.52 -20.20
N ALA A 515 -37.29 -12.09 -19.31
CA ALA A 515 -37.72 -12.85 -18.13
C ALA A 515 -36.85 -12.47 -16.92
N ILE A 516 -37.49 -12.27 -15.75
CA ILE A 516 -36.82 -11.91 -14.48
C ILE A 516 -37.09 -13.03 -13.47
N LEU A 517 -36.03 -13.63 -12.90
CA LEU A 517 -36.12 -14.60 -11.80
C LEU A 517 -35.65 -13.96 -10.50
N ASN A 518 -36.51 -13.94 -9.48
CA ASN A 518 -36.20 -13.43 -8.14
C ASN A 518 -36.23 -14.53 -7.07
N ASP A 519 -35.42 -14.34 -6.04
CA ASP A 519 -35.06 -15.31 -5.01
C ASP A 519 -36.29 -15.99 -4.35
N GLY A 520 -36.28 -17.34 -4.36
CA GLY A 520 -37.23 -18.18 -3.61
C GLY A 520 -38.70 -18.20 -4.06
N LYS A 521 -39.10 -17.44 -5.09
CA LYS A 521 -40.42 -17.54 -5.71
C LYS A 521 -40.28 -17.40 -7.22
N ALA A 522 -40.42 -18.51 -7.95
CA ALA A 522 -40.54 -18.55 -9.39
C ALA A 522 -41.79 -17.75 -9.83
N THR A 523 -41.64 -16.43 -9.92
CA THR A 523 -42.67 -15.54 -10.44
C THR A 523 -42.17 -15.05 -11.78
N LEU A 524 -42.53 -15.82 -12.81
CA LEU A 524 -42.29 -15.47 -14.21
C LEU A 524 -43.12 -14.22 -14.52
N THR A 525 -42.48 -13.04 -14.59
CA THR A 525 -43.14 -11.84 -15.09
C THR A 525 -42.77 -11.68 -16.55
N ILE A 526 -43.71 -12.04 -17.44
CA ILE A 526 -43.62 -11.73 -18.88
C ILE A 526 -44.06 -10.28 -19.03
N HIS A 527 -43.20 -9.42 -19.57
CA HIS A 527 -43.58 -8.05 -19.95
C HIS A 527 -43.97 -8.07 -21.45
N ASP A 528 -45.21 -7.65 -21.74
CA ASP A 528 -45.73 -7.47 -23.11
C ASP A 528 -45.11 -6.27 -23.83
#